data_AF-A0A5B1BXH2-F1
#
_entry.id   AF-A0A5B1BXH2-F1
#
_cell.length_a   1.000
_cell.length_b   1.000
_cell.length_c   1.000
_cell.angle_alpha   90.00
_cell.angle_beta   90.00
_cell.angle_gamma   90.00
#
_symmetry.space_group_name_H-M   'P 1'
#
loop_
_entity.id
_entity.type
_entity.pdbx_description
1 polymer ?
#
loop_
_entity_poly.entity_id
_entity_poly.type
_entity_poly.pdbx_seq_one_letter_code
_entity_poly.pdbx_strand_id
1 'polypeptide(L)'
;MTQTQNMQVVSDELLARAAELEAVIKEPSELPWPPCLLPMIINAAAEIAFSANAMRTYLDAGNRARKQLAQALRQAAQLYEATDEQAAQSLNGAGDSGSAATPHHLLGDYAPGTGPSAGVGPHLGPGPVVGPGKIPPPPPYYPVRQAAADIASADQGAACNAFAQAWSAYQQPLLDSAEAFRPFVNWEGTAATAVAANFEQFRQWVYQMANLCQQLAAQAQGVTSAHSWAVSQHPTVAQIAKLDNSWNETEEYKTKVVPTLPTGPFVNQRSEAEREVHMMEQSILKTYTQYQSQSESVLAEYAKKANLPLPALDPPAPPQVYS
;
A
#
# COMPACT_ATOMS: atom_id res chain seq x y z
N MET A 1 -41.06 -29.54 -26.85
CA MET A 1 -39.90 -28.97 -27.60
C MET A 1 -39.45 -27.62 -27.03
N THR A 2 -40.34 -26.74 -26.59
CA THR A 2 -39.98 -25.43 -25.99
C THR A 2 -39.28 -25.53 -24.62
N GLN A 3 -39.63 -26.50 -23.78
CA GLN A 3 -39.06 -26.66 -22.43
C GLN A 3 -37.59 -27.14 -22.46
N THR A 4 -37.28 -28.13 -23.31
CA THR A 4 -35.91 -28.64 -23.52
C THR A 4 -34.98 -27.57 -24.11
N GLN A 5 -35.46 -26.79 -25.07
CA GLN A 5 -34.69 -25.65 -25.61
C GLN A 5 -34.42 -24.58 -24.54
N ASN A 6 -35.37 -24.32 -23.64
CA ASN A 6 -35.18 -23.36 -22.55
C ASN A 6 -34.13 -23.83 -21.53
N MET A 7 -34.10 -25.13 -21.19
CA MET A 7 -33.10 -25.68 -20.26
C MET A 7 -31.69 -25.71 -20.86
N GLN A 8 -31.55 -26.01 -22.16
CA GLN A 8 -30.26 -25.95 -22.83
C GLN A 8 -29.68 -24.52 -22.85
N VAL A 9 -30.52 -23.52 -23.12
CA VAL A 9 -30.12 -22.10 -23.06
C VAL A 9 -29.67 -21.69 -21.66
N VAL A 10 -30.31 -22.22 -20.61
CA VAL A 10 -29.88 -22.01 -19.22
C VAL A 10 -28.53 -22.68 -18.95
N SER A 11 -28.32 -23.94 -19.36
CA SER A 11 -27.04 -24.64 -19.17
C SER A 11 -25.88 -23.87 -19.82
N ASP A 12 -26.05 -23.47 -21.09
CA ASP A 12 -25.04 -22.70 -21.82
C ASP A 12 -24.71 -21.37 -21.13
N GLU A 13 -25.73 -20.66 -20.60
CA GLU A 13 -25.53 -19.43 -19.85
C GLU A 13 -24.75 -19.66 -18.55
N LEU A 14 -25.07 -20.70 -17.79
CA LEU A 14 -24.38 -21.03 -16.53
C LEU A 14 -22.91 -21.40 -16.77
N LEU A 15 -22.62 -22.16 -17.82
CA LEU A 15 -21.25 -22.52 -18.21
C LEU A 15 -20.46 -21.29 -18.68
N ALA A 16 -21.08 -20.41 -19.46
CA ALA A 16 -20.47 -19.15 -19.88
C ALA A 16 -20.15 -18.25 -18.67
N ARG A 17 -21.09 -18.11 -17.72
CA ARG A 17 -20.89 -17.36 -16.47
C ARG A 17 -19.77 -17.94 -15.60
N ALA A 18 -19.70 -19.27 -15.49
CA ALA A 18 -18.62 -19.93 -14.78
C ALA A 18 -17.25 -19.61 -15.36
N ALA A 19 -17.12 -19.58 -16.70
CA ALA A 19 -15.87 -19.22 -17.37
C ALA A 19 -15.47 -17.76 -17.12
N GLU A 20 -16.43 -16.84 -17.14
CA GLU A 20 -16.19 -15.41 -16.86
C GLU A 20 -15.69 -15.18 -15.42
N LEU A 21 -16.25 -15.89 -14.43
CA LEU A 21 -15.86 -15.77 -13.02
C LEU A 21 -14.41 -16.23 -12.75
N GLU A 22 -13.87 -17.13 -13.57
CA GLU A 22 -12.53 -17.67 -13.40
C GLU A 22 -11.41 -16.79 -13.99
N ALA A 23 -11.77 -15.69 -14.67
CA ALA A 23 -10.80 -14.71 -15.13
C ALA A 23 -10.09 -14.04 -13.94
N VAL A 24 -8.85 -14.45 -13.68
CA VAL A 24 -8.01 -13.91 -12.62
C VAL A 24 -7.39 -12.60 -13.07
N ILE A 25 -7.52 -11.56 -12.24
CA ILE A 25 -6.79 -10.31 -12.43
C ILE A 25 -5.53 -10.39 -11.59
N LYS A 26 -4.38 -10.20 -12.24
CA LYS A 26 -3.10 -10.21 -11.56
C LYS A 26 -2.94 -8.93 -10.75
N GLU A 27 -2.76 -9.09 -9.44
CA GLU A 27 -2.51 -8.01 -8.49
C GLU A 27 -1.10 -7.38 -8.68
N PRO A 28 -0.92 -6.09 -8.30
CA PRO A 28 0.38 -5.42 -8.33
C PRO A 28 1.42 -6.11 -7.43
N SER A 29 2.64 -6.28 -7.94
CA SER A 29 3.76 -6.89 -7.20
C SER A 29 4.76 -5.87 -6.67
N GLU A 30 4.63 -4.60 -7.05
CA GLU A 30 5.47 -3.50 -6.62
C GLU A 30 5.44 -3.39 -5.09
N LEU A 31 6.59 -3.07 -4.51
CA LEU A 31 6.76 -2.83 -3.09
C LEU A 31 7.18 -1.38 -2.87
N PRO A 32 6.62 -0.70 -1.85
CA PRO A 32 7.07 0.64 -1.51
C PRO A 32 8.49 0.57 -0.92
N TRP A 33 9.32 1.56 -1.25
CA TRP A 33 10.59 1.82 -0.58
C TRP A 33 10.54 3.22 0.05
N PRO A 34 11.09 3.43 1.26
CA PRO A 34 11.02 4.74 1.89
C PRO A 34 11.78 5.80 1.07
N PRO A 35 11.18 6.99 0.86
CA PRO A 35 11.83 8.09 0.14
C PRO A 35 13.17 8.54 0.73
N CYS A 36 13.36 8.34 2.03
CA CYS A 36 14.53 8.79 2.78
C CYS A 36 14.79 7.91 4.01
N LEU A 37 15.91 8.12 4.71
CA LEU A 37 16.30 7.29 5.85
C LEU A 37 15.75 7.76 7.21
N LEU A 38 14.87 8.76 7.22
CA LEU A 38 14.22 9.17 8.47
C LEU A 38 13.38 8.01 9.04
N PRO A 39 13.53 7.66 10.34
CA PRO A 39 12.84 6.49 10.92
C PRO A 39 11.32 6.51 10.75
N MET A 40 10.69 7.69 10.87
CA MET A 40 9.24 7.83 10.68
C MET A 40 8.78 7.48 9.26
N ILE A 41 9.64 7.74 8.26
CA ILE A 41 9.36 7.50 6.85
C ILE A 41 9.65 6.03 6.47
N ILE A 42 10.69 5.43 7.07
CA ILE A 42 10.93 3.98 7.00
C ILE A 42 9.71 3.22 7.52
N ASN A 43 9.18 3.61 8.68
CA ASN A 43 8.00 2.98 9.26
C ASN A 43 6.76 3.17 8.38
N ALA A 44 6.55 4.37 7.81
CA ALA A 44 5.44 4.63 6.90
C ALA A 44 5.47 3.71 5.67
N ALA A 45 6.65 3.49 5.06
CA ALA A 45 6.79 2.56 3.95
C ALA A 45 6.47 1.10 4.37
N ALA A 46 6.86 0.70 5.59
CA ALA A 46 6.52 -0.61 6.13
C ALA A 46 5.01 -0.78 6.39
N GLU A 47 4.32 0.25 6.90
CA GLU A 47 2.86 0.27 7.10
C GLU A 47 2.10 0.14 5.76
N ILE A 48 2.57 0.82 4.71
CA ILE A 48 2.02 0.68 3.35
C ILE A 48 2.24 -0.74 2.84
N ALA A 49 3.44 -1.29 3.01
CA ALA A 49 3.75 -2.66 2.59
C ALA A 49 2.88 -3.71 3.32
N PHE A 50 2.65 -3.52 4.62
CA PHE A 50 1.75 -4.37 5.40
C PHE A 50 0.32 -4.32 4.84
N SER A 51 -0.22 -3.11 4.62
CA SER A 51 -1.55 -2.91 4.06
C SER A 51 -1.69 -3.51 2.67
N ALA A 52 -0.66 -3.38 1.82
CA ALA A 52 -0.61 -4.00 0.49
C ALA A 52 -0.65 -5.53 0.57
N ASN A 53 0.08 -6.13 1.50
CA ASN A 53 0.08 -7.58 1.69
C ASN A 53 -1.28 -8.08 2.20
N ALA A 54 -1.92 -7.36 3.11
CA ALA A 54 -3.28 -7.67 3.53
C ALA A 54 -4.25 -7.63 2.33
N MET A 55 -4.20 -6.56 1.53
CA MET A 55 -5.01 -6.43 0.30
C MET A 55 -4.83 -7.63 -0.64
N ARG A 56 -3.59 -8.04 -0.92
CA ARG A 56 -3.27 -9.21 -1.75
C ARG A 56 -3.87 -10.50 -1.20
N THR A 57 -3.76 -10.73 0.11
CA THR A 57 -4.36 -11.91 0.77
C THR A 57 -5.87 -11.98 0.55
N TYR A 58 -6.58 -10.85 0.67
CA TYR A 58 -8.03 -10.80 0.49
C TYR A 58 -8.45 -10.85 -0.99
N LEU A 59 -7.66 -10.29 -1.90
CA LEU A 59 -7.88 -10.43 -3.34
C LEU A 59 -7.73 -11.89 -3.79
N ASP A 60 -6.70 -12.59 -3.30
CA ASP A 60 -6.50 -14.03 -3.57
C ASP A 60 -7.63 -14.89 -2.96
N ALA A 61 -8.11 -14.54 -1.77
CA ALA A 61 -9.32 -15.16 -1.19
C ALA A 61 -10.56 -14.94 -2.08
N GLY A 62 -10.76 -13.72 -2.60
CA GLY A 62 -11.83 -13.43 -3.55
C GLY A 62 -11.71 -14.23 -4.83
N ASN A 63 -10.50 -14.41 -5.36
CA ASN A 63 -10.25 -15.26 -6.53
C ASN A 63 -10.58 -16.74 -6.28
N ARG A 64 -10.30 -17.25 -5.07
CA ARG A 64 -10.73 -18.62 -4.69
C ARG A 64 -12.24 -18.74 -4.60
N ALA A 65 -12.90 -17.76 -3.97
CA ALA A 65 -14.36 -17.76 -3.83
C ALA A 65 -15.06 -17.68 -5.21
N ARG A 66 -14.53 -16.90 -6.16
CA ARG A 66 -14.98 -16.88 -7.55
C ARG A 66 -14.89 -18.24 -8.23
N LYS A 67 -13.78 -18.97 -8.06
CA LYS A 67 -13.62 -20.32 -8.61
C LYS A 67 -14.60 -21.32 -8.02
N GLN A 68 -14.86 -21.25 -6.71
CA GLN A 68 -15.88 -22.07 -6.05
C GLN A 68 -17.28 -21.78 -6.58
N LEU A 69 -17.63 -20.50 -6.79
CA LEU A 69 -18.90 -20.10 -7.39
C LEU A 69 -19.03 -20.60 -8.83
N ALA A 70 -17.96 -20.50 -9.63
CA ALA A 70 -17.92 -21.06 -10.97
C ALA A 70 -18.15 -22.59 -10.97
N GLN A 71 -17.58 -23.32 -10.01
CA GLN A 71 -17.83 -24.75 -9.85
C GLN A 71 -19.29 -25.06 -9.49
N ALA A 72 -19.90 -24.27 -8.60
CA ALA A 72 -21.31 -24.41 -8.26
C ALA A 72 -22.23 -24.20 -9.47
N LEU A 73 -21.94 -23.20 -10.32
CA LEU A 73 -22.69 -22.98 -11.57
C LEU A 73 -22.58 -24.14 -12.54
N ARG A 74 -21.39 -24.75 -12.67
CA ARG A 74 -21.20 -25.95 -13.51
C ARG A 74 -21.97 -27.15 -12.97
N GLN A 75 -22.01 -27.34 -11.65
CA GLN A 75 -22.80 -28.41 -11.03
C GLN A 75 -24.30 -28.18 -11.26
N ALA A 76 -24.78 -26.94 -11.14
CA ALA A 76 -26.17 -26.60 -11.44
C ALA A 76 -26.52 -26.87 -12.92
N ALA A 77 -25.64 -26.51 -13.85
CA ALA A 77 -25.80 -26.79 -15.28
C ALA A 77 -25.92 -28.31 -15.54
N GLN A 78 -25.02 -29.11 -14.95
CA GLN A 78 -25.06 -30.58 -15.04
C GLN A 78 -26.35 -31.17 -14.47
N LEU A 79 -26.87 -30.64 -13.36
CA LEU A 79 -28.13 -31.10 -12.77
C LEU A 79 -29.33 -30.79 -13.68
N TYR A 80 -29.34 -29.65 -14.37
CA TYR A 80 -30.38 -29.33 -15.34
C TYR A 80 -30.34 -30.25 -16.56
N GLU A 81 -29.14 -30.55 -17.08
CA GLU A 81 -28.95 -31.50 -18.17
C GLU A 81 -29.38 -32.92 -17.76
N ALA A 82 -28.96 -33.39 -16.59
CA ALA A 82 -29.35 -34.71 -16.08
C ALA A 82 -30.87 -34.82 -15.85
N THR A 83 -31.50 -33.74 -15.37
CA THR A 83 -32.97 -33.71 -15.20
C THR A 83 -33.68 -33.73 -16.55
N ASP A 84 -33.13 -33.07 -17.59
CA ASP A 84 -33.68 -33.15 -18.95
C ASP A 84 -33.48 -34.54 -19.57
N GLU A 85 -32.31 -35.15 -19.40
CA GLU A 85 -32.07 -36.54 -19.83
C GLU A 85 -33.00 -37.52 -19.12
N GLN A 86 -33.19 -37.37 -17.80
CA GLN A 86 -34.11 -38.20 -17.02
C GLN A 86 -35.57 -37.91 -17.36
N ALA A 87 -35.93 -36.67 -17.71
CA ALA A 87 -37.26 -36.32 -18.24
C ALA A 87 -37.48 -36.90 -19.65
N ALA A 88 -36.46 -36.86 -20.52
CA ALA A 88 -36.49 -37.43 -21.86
C ALA A 88 -36.51 -38.97 -21.84
N GLN A 89 -35.78 -39.58 -20.89
CA GLN A 89 -35.82 -41.01 -20.62
C GLN A 89 -37.15 -41.40 -19.98
N SER A 90 -37.72 -40.60 -19.08
CA SER A 90 -39.03 -40.87 -18.46
C SER A 90 -40.22 -40.69 -19.40
N LEU A 91 -40.10 -39.78 -20.38
CA LEU A 91 -41.01 -39.68 -21.52
C LEU A 91 -40.89 -40.90 -22.47
N ASN A 92 -39.75 -41.59 -22.48
CA ASN A 92 -39.52 -42.84 -23.21
C ASN A 92 -39.67 -44.11 -22.33
N GLY A 93 -39.91 -43.97 -21.02
CA GLY A 93 -39.99 -45.07 -20.06
C GLY A 93 -40.24 -44.57 -18.63
N ALA A 94 -41.46 -44.73 -18.12
CA ALA A 94 -41.97 -44.13 -16.89
C ALA A 94 -41.04 -44.16 -15.64
N GLY A 95 -40.82 -42.96 -15.06
CA GLY A 95 -40.64 -42.69 -13.62
C GLY A 95 -39.21 -42.73 -13.05
N ASP A 96 -38.73 -41.62 -12.47
CA ASP A 96 -38.79 -41.29 -11.02
C ASP A 96 -37.81 -40.14 -10.70
N SER A 97 -38.10 -39.25 -9.74
CA SER A 97 -37.35 -38.00 -9.47
C SER A 97 -36.47 -38.07 -8.20
N GLY A 98 -35.24 -37.51 -8.26
CA GLY A 98 -34.28 -37.45 -7.15
C GLY A 98 -34.01 -36.04 -6.62
N SER A 99 -33.97 -35.90 -5.28
CA SER A 99 -33.80 -34.66 -4.50
C SER A 99 -32.42 -34.00 -4.57
N ALA A 100 -32.43 -32.66 -4.43
CA ALA A 100 -31.29 -31.76 -4.37
C ALA A 100 -30.41 -31.95 -3.12
N ALA A 101 -29.08 -31.86 -3.33
CA ALA A 101 -28.05 -32.00 -2.31
C ALA A 101 -27.88 -30.71 -1.48
N THR A 102 -27.60 -30.88 -0.19
CA THR A 102 -27.26 -29.81 0.76
C THR A 102 -25.78 -29.40 0.62
N PRO A 103 -25.44 -28.11 0.76
CA PRO A 103 -24.08 -27.63 0.55
C PRO A 103 -23.23 -27.64 1.84
N HIS A 104 -21.92 -27.85 1.67
CA HIS A 104 -20.93 -28.01 2.74
C HIS A 104 -19.97 -26.79 2.80
N HIS A 105 -19.71 -26.31 4.01
CA HIS A 105 -19.00 -25.06 4.33
C HIS A 105 -17.49 -25.26 4.41
N LEU A 106 -16.68 -24.52 3.64
CA LEU A 106 -15.21 -24.44 3.82
C LEU A 106 -14.65 -23.07 3.40
N LEU A 107 -14.43 -22.15 4.34
CA LEU A 107 -13.33 -21.17 4.26
C LEU A 107 -12.81 -20.87 5.68
N GLY A 108 -11.53 -21.18 5.91
CA GLY A 108 -10.83 -21.00 7.18
C GLY A 108 -10.33 -19.57 7.40
N ASP A 109 -9.89 -19.31 8.64
CA ASP A 109 -9.47 -18.01 9.17
C ASP A 109 -8.46 -17.26 8.27
N TYR A 110 -8.84 -16.05 7.84
CA TYR A 110 -7.97 -15.15 7.08
C TYR A 110 -7.07 -14.36 8.04
N ALA A 111 -5.89 -14.89 8.34
CA ALA A 111 -4.85 -14.12 9.03
C ALA A 111 -4.05 -13.25 8.03
N PRO A 112 -3.92 -11.93 8.22
CA PRO A 112 -3.05 -11.09 7.41
C PRO A 112 -1.58 -11.55 7.51
N GLY A 113 -0.86 -11.62 6.37
CA GLY A 113 0.61 -11.74 6.36
C GLY A 113 1.22 -13.11 5.98
N THR A 114 0.47 -14.04 5.41
CA THR A 114 0.96 -15.39 5.02
C THR A 114 1.20 -15.59 3.51
N GLY A 115 1.26 -14.51 2.72
CA GLY A 115 1.55 -14.58 1.28
C GLY A 115 2.94 -15.15 0.96
N PRO A 116 3.12 -15.83 -0.21
CA PRO A 116 4.36 -16.53 -0.55
C PRO A 116 5.53 -15.55 -0.69
N SER A 117 6.58 -15.82 0.08
CA SER A 117 7.84 -15.07 0.07
C SER A 117 8.53 -15.24 -1.29
N ALA A 118 8.45 -14.22 -2.15
CA ALA A 118 9.17 -14.19 -3.42
C ALA A 118 10.34 -13.19 -3.35
N GLY A 119 11.53 -13.74 -3.09
CA GLY A 119 12.82 -13.23 -3.56
C GLY A 119 13.24 -11.83 -3.09
N VAL A 120 13.86 -11.74 -1.92
CA VAL A 120 14.47 -10.49 -1.44
C VAL A 120 15.98 -10.53 -1.68
N GLY A 121 16.44 -9.62 -2.54
CA GLY A 121 17.85 -9.26 -2.70
C GLY A 121 18.41 -8.62 -1.42
N PRO A 122 19.73 -8.47 -1.30
CA PRO A 122 20.41 -8.60 -0.02
C PRO A 122 20.44 -7.33 0.85
N HIS A 123 19.30 -6.71 1.19
CA HIS A 123 19.26 -5.66 2.23
C HIS A 123 18.01 -5.65 3.13
N LEU A 124 17.03 -6.54 2.91
CA LEU A 124 15.94 -6.77 3.86
C LEU A 124 15.95 -8.25 4.26
N GLY A 125 16.46 -8.55 5.45
CA GLY A 125 16.32 -9.88 6.04
C GLY A 125 14.85 -10.23 6.30
N PRO A 126 14.52 -11.52 6.49
CA PRO A 126 13.17 -11.97 6.82
C PRO A 126 12.84 -11.56 8.25
N GLY A 127 12.48 -10.29 8.44
CA GLY A 127 11.89 -9.80 9.67
C GLY A 127 10.39 -10.11 9.67
N PRO A 128 9.79 -10.47 10.83
CA PRO A 128 8.34 -10.59 10.92
C PRO A 128 7.69 -9.29 10.44
N VAL A 129 6.65 -9.40 9.63
CA VAL A 129 5.81 -8.28 9.23
C VAL A 129 5.07 -7.84 10.49
N VAL A 130 5.70 -6.98 11.29
CA VAL A 130 5.09 -6.45 12.51
C VAL A 130 3.87 -5.66 12.06
N GLY A 131 2.68 -6.00 12.57
CA GLY A 131 1.47 -5.19 12.36
C GLY A 131 1.73 -3.74 12.75
N PRO A 132 0.94 -2.77 12.27
CA PRO A 132 1.20 -1.34 12.45
C PRO A 132 1.50 -1.04 13.92
N GLY A 133 2.78 -0.84 14.21
CA GLY A 133 3.27 -0.50 15.54
C GLY A 133 3.09 0.99 15.73
N LYS A 134 2.76 1.43 16.94
CA LYS A 134 2.74 2.86 17.28
C LYS A 134 4.05 3.50 16.79
N ILE A 135 3.96 4.41 15.82
CA ILE A 135 5.12 5.20 15.40
C ILE A 135 5.71 5.82 16.68
N PRO A 136 6.99 5.56 17.00
CA PRO A 136 7.63 6.23 18.11
C PRO A 136 7.48 7.74 17.89
N PRO A 137 7.08 8.52 18.91
CA PRO A 137 7.05 9.97 18.75
C PRO A 137 8.42 10.42 18.22
N PRO A 138 8.46 11.39 17.29
CA PRO A 138 9.73 11.89 16.80
C PRO A 138 10.61 12.22 18.00
N PRO A 139 11.89 11.82 17.99
CA PRO A 139 12.75 12.03 19.14
C PRO A 139 12.76 13.53 19.49
N PRO A 140 12.79 13.87 20.78
CA PRO A 140 12.67 15.27 21.22
C PRO A 140 13.78 16.16 20.65
N TYR A 141 14.86 15.56 20.17
CA TYR A 141 15.93 16.22 19.44
C TYR A 141 16.45 15.29 18.33
N TYR A 142 16.60 15.84 17.12
CA TYR A 142 17.23 15.18 15.99
C TYR A 142 18.28 16.12 15.39
N PRO A 143 19.58 15.77 15.37
CA PRO A 143 20.62 16.68 14.90
C PRO A 143 20.40 17.09 13.45
N VAL A 144 20.43 18.39 13.15
CA VAL A 144 20.17 18.93 11.79
C VAL A 144 21.08 18.33 10.72
N ARG A 145 22.34 18.00 11.08
CA ARG A 145 23.29 17.30 10.18
C ARG A 145 22.78 15.93 9.77
N GLN A 146 22.34 15.15 10.76
CA GLN A 146 21.80 13.82 10.54
C GLN A 146 20.50 13.91 9.74
N ALA A 147 19.61 14.85 10.09
CA ALA A 147 18.33 15.02 9.39
C ALA A 147 18.54 15.33 7.91
N ALA A 148 19.46 16.25 7.60
CA ALA A 148 19.77 16.61 6.23
C ALA A 148 20.35 15.43 5.44
N ALA A 149 21.26 14.66 6.05
CA ALA A 149 21.84 13.47 5.44
C ALA A 149 20.77 12.41 5.15
N ASP A 150 19.89 12.15 6.12
CA ASP A 150 18.87 11.11 5.99
C ASP A 150 17.78 11.50 5.00
N ILE A 151 17.35 12.77 4.97
CA ILE A 151 16.42 13.32 3.96
C ILE A 151 17.00 13.21 2.55
N ALA A 152 18.28 13.53 2.39
CA ALA A 152 18.96 13.48 1.09
C ALA A 152 19.32 12.07 0.62
N SER A 153 19.17 11.06 1.48
CA SER A 153 19.51 9.66 1.20
C SER A 153 18.34 8.88 0.58
N ALA A 154 18.61 7.66 0.09
CA ALA A 154 17.65 6.75 -0.55
C ALA A 154 17.10 7.23 -1.91
N ASP A 155 15.93 6.73 -2.32
CA ASP A 155 15.43 6.80 -3.70
C ASP A 155 14.55 8.03 -3.99
N GLN A 156 14.38 8.92 -3.00
CA GLN A 156 13.62 10.17 -3.11
C GLN A 156 12.15 9.95 -3.50
N GLY A 157 11.60 8.76 -3.23
CA GLY A 157 10.19 8.42 -3.43
C GLY A 157 9.88 7.77 -4.78
N ALA A 158 10.89 7.41 -5.57
CA ALA A 158 10.69 6.74 -6.85
C ALA A 158 9.87 5.45 -6.73
N ALA A 159 10.20 4.58 -5.77
CA ALA A 159 9.50 3.31 -5.56
C ALA A 159 8.09 3.52 -4.99
N CYS A 160 7.88 4.46 -4.06
CA CYS A 160 6.54 4.81 -3.58
C CYS A 160 5.63 5.32 -4.71
N ASN A 161 6.17 6.12 -5.63
CA ASN A 161 5.42 6.59 -6.80
C ASN A 161 5.07 5.44 -7.75
N ALA A 162 6.03 4.56 -8.07
CA ALA A 162 5.79 3.39 -8.91
C ALA A 162 4.74 2.44 -8.28
N PHE A 163 4.84 2.21 -6.98
CA PHE A 163 3.85 1.46 -6.20
C PHE A 163 2.45 2.10 -6.31
N ALA A 164 2.32 3.41 -6.07
CA ALA A 164 1.04 4.10 -6.13
C ALA A 164 0.42 4.05 -7.54
N GLN A 165 1.24 4.17 -8.58
CA GLN A 165 0.80 4.05 -9.97
C GLN A 165 0.28 2.63 -10.27
N ALA A 166 0.98 1.58 -9.83
CA ALA A 166 0.56 0.20 -10.05
C ALA A 166 -0.79 -0.11 -9.37
N TRP A 167 -0.97 0.31 -8.12
CA TRP A 167 -2.23 0.13 -7.39
C TRP A 167 -3.39 0.96 -7.96
N SER A 168 -3.10 2.17 -8.45
CA SER A 168 -4.09 2.99 -9.15
C SER A 168 -4.49 2.37 -10.49
N ALA A 169 -3.53 1.85 -11.27
CA ALA A 169 -3.79 1.18 -12.55
C ALA A 169 -4.58 -0.13 -12.39
N TYR A 170 -4.40 -0.82 -11.25
CA TYR A 170 -5.14 -2.06 -10.94
C TYR A 170 -6.63 -1.83 -10.63
N GLN A 171 -7.03 -0.60 -10.26
CA GLN A 171 -8.41 -0.29 -9.89
C GLN A 171 -9.39 -0.59 -11.02
N GLN A 172 -9.09 -0.14 -12.25
CA GLN A 172 -10.02 -0.28 -13.36
C GLN A 172 -10.24 -1.75 -13.76
N PRO A 173 -9.21 -2.58 -13.97
CA PRO A 173 -9.40 -4.01 -14.19
C PRO A 173 -10.23 -4.68 -13.08
N LEU A 174 -9.98 -4.34 -11.81
CA LEU A 174 -10.75 -4.89 -10.68
C LEU A 174 -12.23 -4.52 -10.79
N LEU A 175 -12.54 -3.26 -11.08
CA LEU A 175 -13.92 -2.80 -11.30
C LEU A 175 -14.59 -3.49 -12.49
N ASP A 176 -13.89 -3.62 -13.61
CA ASP A 176 -14.41 -4.28 -14.82
C ASP A 176 -14.76 -5.75 -14.55
N SER A 177 -14.03 -6.41 -13.64
CA SER A 177 -14.34 -7.79 -13.25
C SER A 177 -15.65 -7.97 -12.51
N ALA A 178 -16.26 -6.88 -12.02
CA ALA A 178 -17.60 -6.93 -11.44
C ALA A 178 -18.66 -7.37 -12.48
N GLU A 179 -18.36 -7.24 -13.78
CA GLU A 179 -19.27 -7.63 -14.86
C GLU A 179 -19.48 -9.16 -14.96
N ALA A 180 -18.54 -9.95 -14.44
CA ALA A 180 -18.72 -11.40 -14.32
C ALA A 180 -19.88 -11.78 -13.39
N PHE A 181 -20.31 -10.86 -12.52
CA PHE A 181 -21.41 -11.03 -11.58
C PHE A 181 -22.70 -10.33 -12.03
N ARG A 182 -22.88 -10.07 -13.33
CA ARG A 182 -24.14 -9.50 -13.83
C ARG A 182 -25.30 -10.49 -13.70
N PRO A 183 -26.56 -9.99 -13.60
CA PRO A 183 -27.74 -10.85 -13.54
C PRO A 183 -27.81 -11.86 -14.69
N PHE A 184 -28.49 -12.98 -14.43
CA PHE A 184 -28.82 -13.96 -15.45
C PHE A 184 -29.95 -13.43 -16.35
N VAL A 185 -29.97 -13.89 -17.60
CA VAL A 185 -30.95 -13.52 -18.63
C VAL A 185 -32.03 -14.58 -18.76
N ASN A 186 -31.64 -15.86 -18.79
CA ASN A 186 -32.56 -16.97 -19.06
C ASN A 186 -32.78 -17.87 -17.84
N TRP A 187 -31.97 -17.72 -16.78
CA TRP A 187 -32.09 -18.53 -15.56
C TRP A 187 -32.98 -17.85 -14.52
N GLU A 188 -34.10 -18.50 -14.20
CA GLU A 188 -35.09 -18.01 -13.24
C GLU A 188 -35.39 -19.07 -12.16
N GLY A 189 -36.01 -18.63 -11.05
CA GLY A 189 -36.40 -19.49 -9.94
C GLY A 189 -35.64 -19.19 -8.65
N THR A 190 -35.88 -20.02 -7.62
CA THR A 190 -35.33 -19.79 -6.27
C THR A 190 -33.81 -19.90 -6.23
N ALA A 191 -33.23 -20.87 -6.94
CA ALA A 191 -31.78 -21.03 -7.05
C ALA A 191 -31.14 -19.82 -7.80
N ALA A 192 -31.75 -19.41 -8.92
CA ALA A 192 -31.30 -18.24 -9.66
C ALA A 192 -31.34 -16.96 -8.81
N THR A 193 -32.41 -16.78 -8.03
CA THR A 193 -32.56 -15.63 -7.11
C THR A 193 -31.48 -15.63 -6.04
N ALA A 194 -31.18 -16.79 -5.43
CA ALA A 194 -30.16 -16.90 -4.40
C ALA A 194 -28.75 -16.61 -4.93
N VAL A 195 -28.41 -17.15 -6.11
CA VAL A 195 -27.11 -16.89 -6.75
C VAL A 195 -27.01 -15.43 -7.20
N ALA A 196 -28.07 -14.83 -7.74
CA ALA A 196 -28.09 -13.41 -8.11
C ALA A 196 -27.86 -12.50 -6.88
N ALA A 197 -28.42 -12.85 -5.71
CA ALA A 197 -28.16 -12.13 -4.48
C ALA A 197 -26.69 -12.27 -4.02
N ASN A 198 -26.09 -13.46 -4.19
CA ASN A 198 -24.66 -13.66 -3.88
C ASN A 198 -23.76 -12.92 -4.87
N PHE A 199 -24.11 -12.87 -6.16
CA PHE A 199 -23.43 -12.08 -7.18
C PHE A 199 -23.40 -10.60 -6.81
N GLU A 200 -24.53 -10.04 -6.34
CA GLU A 200 -24.58 -8.65 -5.89
C GLU A 200 -23.66 -8.40 -4.69
N GLN A 201 -23.58 -9.32 -3.72
CA GLN A 201 -22.62 -9.20 -2.61
C GLN A 201 -21.17 -9.18 -3.13
N PHE A 202 -20.84 -9.99 -4.13
CA PHE A 202 -19.51 -9.98 -4.74
C PHE A 202 -19.23 -8.68 -5.49
N ARG A 203 -20.19 -8.12 -6.22
CA ARG A 203 -20.05 -6.80 -6.87
C ARG A 203 -19.72 -5.72 -5.84
N GLN A 204 -20.48 -5.68 -4.75
CA GLN A 204 -20.24 -4.70 -3.68
C GLN A 204 -18.87 -4.89 -3.02
N TRP A 205 -18.45 -6.13 -2.79
CA TRP A 205 -17.11 -6.42 -2.28
C TRP A 205 -16.00 -5.95 -3.24
N VAL A 206 -16.15 -6.17 -4.55
CA VAL A 206 -15.22 -5.67 -5.58
C VAL A 206 -15.11 -4.15 -5.52
N TYR A 207 -16.22 -3.43 -5.42
CA TYR A 207 -16.22 -1.96 -5.29
C TYR A 207 -15.51 -1.48 -4.04
N GLN A 208 -15.71 -2.16 -2.91
CA GLN A 208 -15.00 -1.84 -1.65
C GLN A 208 -13.49 -2.08 -1.78
N MET A 209 -13.07 -3.20 -2.37
CA MET A 209 -11.65 -3.49 -2.62
C MET A 209 -11.01 -2.48 -3.58
N ALA A 210 -11.73 -2.08 -4.63
CA ALA A 210 -11.26 -1.05 -5.56
C ALA A 210 -11.06 0.32 -4.87
N ASN A 211 -11.97 0.70 -3.97
CA ASN A 211 -11.81 1.91 -3.15
C ASN A 211 -10.59 1.82 -2.21
N LEU A 212 -10.32 0.64 -1.62
CA LEU A 212 -9.13 0.43 -0.79
C LEU A 212 -7.83 0.49 -1.60
N CYS A 213 -7.82 0.04 -2.87
CA CYS A 213 -6.67 0.23 -3.76
C CYS A 213 -6.35 1.72 -3.95
N GLN A 214 -7.38 2.55 -4.12
CA GLN A 214 -7.23 4.01 -4.23
C GLN A 214 -6.70 4.62 -2.93
N GLN A 215 -7.21 4.20 -1.78
CA GLN A 215 -6.71 4.66 -0.47
C GLN A 215 -5.24 4.28 -0.26
N LEU A 216 -4.85 3.07 -0.62
CA LEU A 216 -3.46 2.58 -0.52
C LEU A 216 -2.51 3.41 -1.42
N ALA A 217 -2.91 3.67 -2.66
CA ALA A 217 -2.15 4.53 -3.56
C ALA A 217 -2.04 5.97 -3.02
N ALA A 218 -3.12 6.51 -2.46
CA ALA A 218 -3.13 7.85 -1.87
C ALA A 218 -2.21 7.96 -0.65
N GLN A 219 -2.11 6.93 0.20
CA GLN A 219 -1.15 6.91 1.32
C GLN A 219 0.30 7.03 0.81
N ALA A 220 0.68 6.24 -0.20
CA ALA A 220 2.02 6.29 -0.78
C ALA A 220 2.34 7.63 -1.47
N GLN A 221 1.37 8.22 -2.16
CA GLN A 221 1.49 9.56 -2.75
C GLN A 221 1.59 10.65 -1.69
N GLY A 222 0.85 10.53 -0.58
CA GLY A 222 0.89 11.45 0.55
C GLY A 222 2.28 11.51 1.18
N VAL A 223 2.89 10.35 1.44
CA VAL A 223 4.28 10.25 1.94
C VAL A 223 5.27 10.90 0.98
N THR A 224 5.15 10.64 -0.33
CA THR A 224 6.08 11.19 -1.33
C THR A 224 5.91 12.69 -1.55
N SER A 225 4.69 13.19 -1.48
CA SER A 225 4.38 14.63 -1.56
C SER A 225 4.93 15.36 -0.33
N ALA A 226 4.76 14.78 0.85
CA ALA A 226 5.33 15.31 2.09
C ALA A 226 6.87 15.28 2.07
N HIS A 227 7.48 14.24 1.48
CA HIS A 227 8.93 14.18 1.25
C HIS A 227 9.43 15.33 0.39
N SER A 228 8.79 15.55 -0.75
CA SER A 228 9.14 16.63 -1.68
C SER A 228 9.07 18.00 -1.02
N TRP A 229 8.04 18.21 -0.18
CA TRP A 229 7.93 19.40 0.65
C TRP A 229 9.09 19.50 1.66
N ALA A 230 9.40 18.44 2.40
CA ALA A 230 10.46 18.44 3.40
C ALA A 230 11.83 18.75 2.78
N VAL A 231 12.15 18.14 1.63
CA VAL A 231 13.37 18.45 0.86
C VAL A 231 13.45 19.93 0.50
N SER A 232 12.32 20.57 0.16
CA SER A 232 12.28 21.99 -0.19
C SER A 232 12.44 22.94 1.02
N GLN A 233 12.09 22.48 2.23
CA GLN A 233 12.07 23.32 3.42
C GLN A 233 13.22 23.06 4.38
N HIS A 234 13.83 21.88 4.36
CA HIS A 234 14.89 21.51 5.30
C HIS A 234 16.24 22.13 4.90
N PRO A 235 17.07 22.58 5.86
CA PRO A 235 18.46 22.96 5.58
C PRO A 235 19.20 21.82 4.85
N THR A 236 19.77 22.11 3.69
CA THR A 236 20.44 21.10 2.87
C THR A 236 21.80 20.71 3.46
N VAL A 237 22.27 19.51 3.12
CA VAL A 237 23.64 19.04 3.45
C VAL A 237 24.69 20.07 3.02
N ALA A 238 24.53 20.67 1.85
CA ALA A 238 25.45 21.68 1.33
C ALA A 238 25.43 22.99 2.13
N GLN A 239 24.27 23.46 2.59
CA GLN A 239 24.18 24.65 3.45
C GLN A 239 24.83 24.42 4.81
N ILE A 240 24.66 23.23 5.38
CA ILE A 240 25.28 22.86 6.65
C ILE A 240 26.80 22.73 6.48
N ALA A 241 27.26 22.06 5.42
CA ALA A 241 28.70 21.92 5.13
C ALA A 241 29.40 23.27 4.95
N LYS A 242 28.74 24.26 4.33
CA LYS A 242 29.28 25.63 4.26
C LYS A 242 29.48 26.24 5.65
N LEU A 243 28.52 26.04 6.55
CA LEU A 243 28.61 26.54 7.92
C LEU A 243 29.72 25.83 8.72
N ASP A 244 29.92 24.53 8.48
CA ASP A 244 31.02 23.74 9.05
C ASP A 244 32.37 24.30 8.62
N ASN A 245 32.52 24.61 7.32
CA ASN A 245 33.75 25.16 6.78
C ASN A 245 34.04 26.53 7.40
N SER A 246 33.04 27.42 7.52
CA SER A 246 33.22 28.71 8.18
C SER A 246 33.63 28.58 9.64
N TRP A 247 33.09 27.59 10.36
CA TRP A 247 33.52 27.29 11.73
C TRP A 247 34.98 26.84 11.78
N ASN A 248 35.36 25.89 10.93
CA ASN A 248 36.72 25.36 10.87
C ASN A 248 37.74 26.44 10.50
N GLU A 249 37.42 27.31 9.53
CA GLU A 249 38.25 28.46 9.13
C GLU A 249 38.41 29.46 10.28
N THR A 250 37.32 29.74 11.00
CA THR A 250 37.34 30.64 12.17
C THR A 250 38.21 30.07 13.29
N GLU A 251 38.06 28.79 13.60
CA GLU A 251 38.88 28.09 14.60
C GLU A 251 40.35 28.00 14.19
N GLU A 252 40.63 27.77 12.91
CA GLU A 252 42.00 27.77 12.38
C GLU A 252 42.65 29.16 12.51
N TYR A 253 41.93 30.22 12.14
CA TYR A 253 42.41 31.60 12.28
C TYR A 253 42.68 31.95 13.75
N LYS A 254 41.73 31.62 14.64
CA LYS A 254 41.85 31.83 16.10
C LYS A 254 43.04 31.10 16.71
N THR A 255 43.30 29.87 16.29
CA THR A 255 44.35 29.02 16.90
C THR A 255 45.73 29.24 16.31
N LYS A 256 45.83 29.50 15.00
CA LYS A 256 47.12 29.60 14.29
C LYS A 256 47.56 31.03 14.03
N VAL A 257 46.62 31.96 13.75
CA VAL A 257 46.96 33.32 13.31
C VAL A 257 46.93 34.30 14.46
N VAL A 258 45.83 34.37 15.22
CA VAL A 258 45.64 35.34 16.31
C VAL A 258 46.82 35.37 17.31
N PRO A 259 47.40 34.23 17.74
CA PRO A 259 48.52 34.25 18.68
C PRO A 259 49.82 34.85 18.12
N THR A 260 49.96 34.91 16.78
CA THR A 260 51.14 35.45 16.09
C THR A 260 51.05 36.95 15.84
N LEU A 261 49.88 37.56 16.05
CA LEU A 261 49.66 38.98 15.81
C LEU A 261 50.37 39.85 16.85
N PRO A 262 50.93 41.00 16.45
CA PRO A 262 51.68 41.88 17.33
C PRO A 262 50.78 42.44 18.44
N THR A 263 51.33 42.45 19.66
CA THR A 263 50.72 43.06 20.85
C THR A 263 51.64 44.14 21.40
N GLY A 264 51.14 45.37 21.57
CA GLY A 264 51.90 46.43 22.21
C GLY A 264 51.03 47.63 22.62
N PRO A 265 51.58 48.57 23.41
CA PRO A 265 50.85 49.74 23.92
C PRO A 265 50.29 50.67 22.83
N PHE A 266 50.76 50.54 21.59
CA PHE A 266 50.29 51.30 20.42
C PHE A 266 49.81 50.42 19.25
N VAL A 267 49.72 49.09 19.45
CA VAL A 267 49.28 48.12 18.42
C VAL A 267 48.31 47.12 19.05
N ASN A 268 47.06 47.17 18.61
CA ASN A 268 45.92 46.43 19.17
C ASN A 268 45.38 45.34 18.22
N GLN A 269 46.11 44.99 17.15
CA GLN A 269 45.69 44.05 16.11
C GLN A 269 45.20 42.70 16.67
N ARG A 270 45.89 42.14 17.67
CA ARG A 270 45.44 40.90 18.32
C ARG A 270 44.07 41.04 18.99
N SER A 271 43.86 42.11 19.75
CA SER A 271 42.60 42.33 20.46
C SER A 271 41.43 42.61 19.51
N GLU A 272 41.70 43.21 18.35
CA GLU A 272 40.72 43.40 17.28
C GLU A 272 40.36 42.06 16.64
N ALA A 273 41.37 41.25 16.27
CA ALA A 273 41.17 39.92 15.73
C ALA A 273 40.42 38.98 16.69
N GLU A 274 40.70 39.04 18.01
CA GLU A 274 39.97 38.28 19.03
C GLU A 274 38.49 38.68 19.09
N ARG A 275 38.17 39.97 18.94
CA ARG A 275 36.77 40.46 18.86
C ARG A 275 36.09 40.01 17.58
N GLU A 276 36.78 40.07 16.44
CA GLU A 276 36.27 39.61 15.16
C GLU A 276 35.95 38.12 15.18
N VAL A 277 36.88 37.29 15.68
CA VAL A 277 36.65 35.85 15.89
C VAL A 277 35.43 35.61 16.76
N HIS A 278 35.32 36.30 17.89
CA HIS A 278 34.16 36.15 18.77
C HIS A 278 32.84 36.50 18.06
N MET A 279 32.82 37.59 17.27
CA MET A 279 31.63 37.95 16.49
C MET A 279 31.30 36.90 15.41
N MET A 280 32.31 36.35 14.73
CA MET A 280 32.13 35.27 13.74
C MET A 280 31.58 34.01 14.37
N GLU A 281 32.16 33.54 15.47
CA GLU A 281 31.67 32.39 16.24
C GLU A 281 30.21 32.58 16.66
N GLN A 282 29.87 33.74 17.23
CA GLN A 282 28.48 34.05 17.62
C GLN A 282 27.53 34.04 16.43
N SER A 283 27.95 34.58 15.29
CA SER A 283 27.15 34.55 14.06
C SER A 283 26.93 33.13 13.56
N ILE A 284 27.97 32.30 13.53
CA ILE A 284 27.91 30.90 13.08
C ILE A 284 27.01 30.07 13.99
N LEU A 285 27.20 30.20 15.31
CA LEU A 285 26.38 29.50 16.31
C LEU A 285 24.91 29.90 16.19
N LYS A 286 24.62 31.19 16.00
CA LYS A 286 23.25 31.68 15.76
C LYS A 286 22.62 31.03 14.52
N THR A 287 23.38 30.89 13.42
CA THR A 287 22.88 30.21 12.22
C THR A 287 22.67 28.71 12.46
N TYR A 288 23.54 28.03 13.20
CA TYR A 288 23.30 26.63 13.59
C TYR A 288 22.02 26.48 14.40
N THR A 289 21.78 27.37 15.36
CA THR A 289 20.55 27.36 16.16
C THR A 289 19.31 27.57 15.28
N GLN A 290 19.39 28.47 14.29
CA GLN A 290 18.31 28.68 13.31
C GLN A 290 18.05 27.42 12.47
N TYR A 291 19.10 26.79 11.94
CA TYR A 291 18.97 25.55 11.18
C TYR A 291 18.43 24.40 12.02
N GLN A 292 18.85 24.29 13.27
CA GLN A 292 18.33 23.27 14.19
C GLN A 292 16.82 23.48 14.45
N SER A 293 16.41 24.71 14.76
CA SER A 293 15.00 25.04 14.97
C SER A 293 14.15 24.82 13.70
N GLN A 294 14.67 25.18 12.53
CA GLN A 294 14.02 24.91 11.25
C GLN A 294 13.89 23.41 10.98
N SER A 295 14.96 22.64 11.21
CA SER A 295 14.97 21.18 11.09
C SER A 295 13.88 20.55 11.94
N GLU A 296 13.81 20.90 13.24
CA GLU A 296 12.79 20.37 14.16
C GLU A 296 11.37 20.72 13.69
N SER A 297 11.14 21.96 13.26
CA SER A 297 9.84 22.38 12.72
C SER A 297 9.48 21.61 11.44
N VAL A 298 10.44 21.41 10.54
CA VAL A 298 10.20 20.69 9.28
C VAL A 298 9.93 19.21 9.55
N LEU A 299 10.67 18.56 10.44
CA LEU A 299 10.43 17.16 10.78
C LEU A 299 9.05 16.94 11.43
N ALA A 300 8.64 17.83 12.33
CA ALA A 300 7.32 17.77 12.96
C ALA A 300 6.19 17.95 11.93
N GLU A 301 6.33 18.92 11.02
CA GLU A 301 5.35 19.15 9.96
C GLU A 301 5.39 18.08 8.87
N TYR A 302 6.55 17.47 8.60
CA TYR A 302 6.67 16.34 7.68
C TYR A 302 5.83 15.16 8.17
N ALA A 303 5.94 14.79 9.45
CA ALA A 303 5.10 13.74 10.03
C ALA A 303 3.59 14.02 9.87
N LYS A 304 3.15 15.27 10.09
CA LYS A 304 1.75 15.67 9.89
C LYS A 304 1.32 15.61 8.43
N LYS A 305 2.13 16.14 7.51
CA LYS A 305 1.84 16.16 6.07
C LYS A 305 1.82 14.77 5.45
N ALA A 306 2.67 13.87 5.94
CA ALA A 306 2.67 12.46 5.58
C ALA A 306 1.52 11.68 6.27
N ASN A 307 0.70 12.34 7.09
CA ASN A 307 -0.42 11.76 7.84
C ASN A 307 0.00 10.56 8.71
N LEU A 308 1.10 10.72 9.45
CA LEU A 308 1.65 9.67 10.30
C LEU A 308 1.01 9.66 11.70
N PRO A 309 0.69 8.47 12.27
CA PRO A 309 0.78 7.14 11.66
C PRO A 309 -0.26 6.92 10.57
N LEU A 310 0.10 6.11 9.55
CA LEU A 310 -0.82 5.84 8.46
C LEU A 310 -1.97 4.97 8.97
N PRO A 311 -3.22 5.27 8.59
CA PRO A 311 -4.34 4.42 8.97
C PRO A 311 -4.18 3.05 8.29
N ALA A 312 -4.25 1.99 9.09
CA ALA A 312 -4.23 0.63 8.56
C ALA A 312 -5.44 0.41 7.66
N LEU A 313 -5.22 -0.23 6.51
CA LEU A 313 -6.33 -0.65 5.65
C LEU A 313 -6.80 -2.03 6.09
N ASP A 314 -8.11 -2.14 6.35
CA ASP A 314 -8.78 -3.37 6.78
C ASP A 314 -9.70 -3.87 5.66
N PRO A 315 -9.19 -4.68 4.73
CA PRO A 315 -10.00 -5.21 3.63
C PRO A 315 -11.09 -6.17 4.16
N PRO A 316 -12.34 -6.04 3.69
CA PRO A 316 -13.41 -6.94 4.09
C PRO A 316 -13.20 -8.34 3.50
N ALA A 317 -13.60 -9.37 4.24
CA ALA A 317 -13.64 -10.74 3.72
C ALA A 317 -14.54 -10.83 2.48
N PRO A 318 -14.16 -11.62 1.46
CA PRO A 318 -15.06 -11.88 0.35
C PRO A 318 -16.33 -12.59 0.83
N PRO A 319 -17.47 -12.38 0.16
CA PRO A 319 -18.71 -13.08 0.46
C PRO A 319 -18.50 -14.60 0.44
N GLN A 320 -19.19 -15.31 1.33
CA GLN A 320 -19.21 -16.77 1.27
C GLN A 320 -20.01 -17.21 0.04
N VAL A 321 -19.53 -18.27 -0.62
CA VAL A 321 -20.16 -18.82 -1.81
C VAL A 321 -21.47 -19.49 -1.41
N TYR A 322 -22.56 -19.09 -2.07
CA TYR A 322 -23.79 -19.87 -2.06
C TYR A 322 -23.55 -21.12 -2.89
N SER A 323 -23.45 -22.27 -2.23
CA SER A 323 -23.51 -23.58 -2.87
C SER A 323 -24.84 -24.21 -2.55
#